data_AF-A0A9X3M1N5-F1
#
_entry.id   AF-A0A9X3M1N5-F1
#
_cell.length_a   1.000
_cell.length_b   1.000
_cell.length_c   1.000
_cell.angle_alpha   90.00
_cell.angle_beta   90.00
_cell.angle_gamma   90.00
#
_symmetry.space_group_name_H-M   'P 1'
#
loop_
_entity.id
_entity.type
_entity.pdbx_description
1 polymer ?
#
loop_
_entity_poly.entity_id
_entity_poly.type
_entity_poly.pdbx_seq_one_letter_code
_entity_poly.pdbx_strand_id
1 'polypeptide(L)'
;MSRCKQERPKHMLKIAAAWYDKKTKTPKTTTERGYGTQHQKQRRILLARHKDGTPCPECGKPMYKTAAKNFDNAALEADHGPGSALKYAENKQTTKATRLLHRTCNRSGGAWDRPRPTHTGAKIDKPNGNGFIWA
;
A
#
# COMPACT_ATOMS: atom_id res chain seq x y z
N MET A 1 24.87 -17.05 34.83
CA MET A 1 23.56 -16.37 34.66
C MET A 1 22.51 -16.76 35.72
N SER A 2 22.40 -18.03 36.15
CA SER A 2 21.38 -18.47 37.12
C SER A 2 21.41 -17.68 38.46
N ARG A 3 22.59 -17.63 39.09
CA ARG A 3 22.81 -16.89 40.35
C ARG A 3 22.49 -15.40 40.26
N CYS A 4 22.89 -14.73 39.18
CA CYS A 4 22.54 -13.33 38.92
C CYS A 4 21.02 -13.08 38.75
N LYS A 5 20.23 -14.08 38.34
CA LYS A 5 18.77 -13.94 38.26
C LYS A 5 18.12 -14.09 39.64
N GLN A 6 18.68 -14.95 40.49
CA GLN A 6 18.15 -15.29 41.81
C GLN A 6 18.55 -14.27 42.89
N GLU A 7 19.79 -13.79 42.87
CA GLU A 7 20.36 -12.94 43.92
C GLU A 7 20.33 -11.45 43.58
N ARG A 8 19.80 -11.03 42.41
CA ARG A 8 19.87 -9.60 42.04
C ARG A 8 18.99 -8.74 42.97
N PRO A 9 19.52 -7.62 43.47
CA PRO A 9 18.74 -6.66 44.24
C PRO A 9 17.55 -6.09 43.44
N LYS A 10 16.40 -5.91 44.08
CA LYS A 10 15.19 -5.38 43.43
C LYS A 10 15.37 -4.01 42.78
N HIS A 11 16.26 -3.15 43.31
CA HIS A 11 16.51 -1.83 42.72
C HIS A 11 17.16 -1.93 41.33
N MET A 12 17.96 -2.97 41.08
CA MET A 12 18.53 -3.25 39.76
C MET A 12 17.46 -3.63 38.72
N LEU A 13 16.29 -4.13 39.16
CA LEU A 13 15.13 -4.35 38.27
C LEU A 13 14.64 -3.03 37.66
N LYS A 14 14.55 -1.98 38.48
CA LYS A 14 14.06 -0.67 38.06
C LYS A 14 15.02 -0.01 37.07
N ILE A 15 16.33 -0.14 37.32
CA ILE A 15 17.38 0.36 36.42
C ILE A 15 17.33 -0.38 35.08
N ALA A 16 17.19 -1.72 35.11
CA ALA A 16 17.05 -2.52 33.90
C ALA A 16 15.77 -2.16 33.12
N ALA A 17 14.63 -2.01 33.80
CA ALA A 17 13.37 -1.60 33.17
C ALA A 17 13.52 -0.23 32.49
N ALA A 18 14.05 0.77 33.19
CA ALA A 18 14.30 2.09 32.63
C ALA A 18 15.27 2.06 31.43
N TRP A 19 16.24 1.13 31.40
CA TRP A 19 17.12 0.93 30.25
C TRP A 19 16.38 0.37 29.04
N TYR A 20 15.50 -0.63 29.23
CA TYR A 20 14.67 -1.18 28.16
C TYR A 20 13.62 -0.17 27.66
N ASP A 21 13.05 0.64 28.56
CA ASP A 21 12.07 1.68 28.21
C ASP A 21 12.71 2.83 27.42
N LYS A 22 13.95 3.22 27.78
CA LYS A 22 14.74 4.20 27.03
C LYS A 22 15.30 3.66 25.71
N LYS A 23 15.31 2.33 25.52
CA LYS A 23 15.77 1.73 24.28
C LYS A 23 14.73 2.00 23.20
N THR A 24 14.96 3.04 22.41
CA THR A 24 14.12 3.38 21.25
C THR A 24 13.97 2.13 20.38
N LYS A 25 12.73 1.71 20.13
CA LYS A 25 12.46 0.58 19.22
C LYS A 25 13.16 0.87 17.90
N THR A 26 14.05 -0.03 17.49
CA THR A 26 14.72 0.08 16.19
C THR A 26 13.65 0.19 15.12
N PRO A 27 13.72 1.18 14.22
CA PRO A 27 12.75 1.29 13.14
C PRO A 27 12.78 0.01 12.31
N LYS A 28 11.61 -0.55 12.02
CA LYS A 28 11.49 -1.73 11.16
C LYS A 28 12.14 -1.45 9.81
N THR A 29 12.98 -2.38 9.37
CA THR A 29 13.56 -2.39 8.03
C THR A 29 12.48 -2.44 6.95
N THR A 30 12.81 -2.03 5.73
CA THR A 30 11.91 -2.08 4.57
C THR A 30 11.30 -3.48 4.37
N THR A 31 12.07 -4.53 4.63
CA THR A 31 11.63 -5.93 4.57
C THR A 31 10.66 -6.27 5.69
N GLU A 32 10.95 -5.90 6.95
CA GLU A 32 10.04 -6.09 8.08
C GLU A 32 8.74 -5.29 7.97
N ARG A 33 8.73 -4.25 7.12
CA ARG A 33 7.54 -3.48 6.77
C ARG A 33 6.70 -4.10 5.64
N GLY A 34 7.16 -5.18 5.01
CA GLY A 34 6.47 -5.82 3.88
C GLY A 34 6.86 -5.29 2.50
N TYR A 35 7.82 -4.38 2.41
CA TYR A 35 8.28 -3.77 1.15
C TYR A 35 9.59 -4.39 0.62
N GLY A 36 9.86 -5.63 1.01
CA GLY A 36 11.06 -6.37 0.61
C GLY A 36 11.13 -6.66 -0.89
N THR A 37 12.15 -7.41 -1.30
CA THR A 37 12.46 -7.70 -2.71
C THR A 37 11.27 -8.25 -3.50
N GLN A 38 10.43 -9.09 -2.88
CA GLN A 38 9.23 -9.64 -3.53
C GLN A 38 8.21 -8.55 -3.88
N HIS A 39 7.98 -7.58 -2.99
CA HIS A 39 7.07 -6.46 -3.25
C HIS A 39 7.57 -5.62 -4.42
N GLN A 40 8.87 -5.32 -4.45
CA GLN A 40 9.48 -4.55 -5.54
C GLN A 40 9.40 -5.28 -6.89
N LYS A 41 9.64 -6.60 -6.90
CA LYS A 41 9.46 -7.45 -8.10
C LYS A 41 8.00 -7.41 -8.58
N GLN A 42 7.05 -7.56 -7.67
CA GLN A 42 5.63 -7.54 -7.99
C GLN A 42 5.21 -6.18 -8.54
N ARG A 43 5.66 -5.08 -7.94
CA ARG A 43 5.44 -3.71 -8.45
C ARG A 43 5.93 -3.57 -9.89
N ARG A 44 7.11 -4.11 -10.21
CA ARG A 44 7.66 -4.08 -11.58
C ARG A 44 6.78 -4.83 -12.57
N ILE A 45 6.28 -6.01 -12.19
CA ILE A 45 5.36 -6.82 -13.01
C ILE A 45 4.05 -6.06 -13.26
N LEU A 46 3.47 -5.46 -12.22
CA LEU A 46 2.25 -4.67 -12.34
C LEU A 46 2.45 -3.45 -13.25
N LEU A 47 3.57 -2.73 -13.10
CA LEU A 47 3.91 -1.60 -13.97
C LEU A 47 4.14 -2.02 -15.42
N ALA A 48 4.73 -3.19 -15.67
CA ALA A 48 4.91 -3.70 -17.02
C ALA A 48 3.55 -3.92 -17.70
N ARG A 49 2.58 -4.48 -16.96
CA ARG A 49 1.21 -4.76 -17.43
C ARG A 49 0.30 -3.54 -17.49
N HIS A 50 0.63 -2.48 -16.75
CA HIS A 50 -0.19 -1.27 -16.64
C HIS A 50 -0.30 -0.55 -17.99
N LYS A 51 -1.51 -0.10 -18.31
CA LYS A 51 -1.78 0.79 -19.45
C LYS A 51 -2.00 2.20 -18.93
N ASP A 52 -1.25 3.16 -19.45
CA ASP A 52 -1.39 4.56 -19.07
C ASP A 52 -2.82 5.06 -19.34
N GLY A 53 -3.35 5.86 -18.41
CA GLY A 53 -4.74 6.32 -18.44
C GLY A 53 -5.73 5.39 -17.75
N THR A 54 -5.35 4.15 -17.40
CA THR A 54 -6.22 3.25 -16.62
C THR A 54 -6.67 3.96 -15.33
N PRO A 55 -7.97 3.98 -15.01
CA PRO A 55 -8.48 4.69 -13.85
C PRO A 55 -8.01 4.04 -12.55
N CYS A 56 -7.64 4.87 -11.58
CA CYS A 56 -7.30 4.45 -10.24
C CYS A 56 -8.52 3.84 -9.54
N PRO A 57 -8.45 2.60 -9.02
CA PRO A 57 -9.55 1.96 -8.31
C PRO A 57 -10.08 2.70 -7.07
N GLU A 58 -9.32 3.68 -6.55
CA GLU A 58 -9.70 4.46 -5.36
C GLU A 58 -10.34 5.80 -5.74
N CYS A 59 -9.70 6.58 -6.62
CA CYS A 59 -10.14 7.95 -6.93
C CYS A 59 -10.71 8.13 -8.34
N GLY A 60 -10.70 7.08 -9.17
CA GLY A 60 -11.20 7.12 -10.56
C GLY A 60 -10.31 7.89 -11.55
N LYS A 61 -9.33 8.67 -11.08
CA LYS A 61 -8.44 9.47 -11.92
C LYS A 61 -7.47 8.59 -12.73
N PRO A 62 -7.03 9.03 -13.92
CA PRO A 62 -6.09 8.26 -14.74
C PRO A 62 -4.74 8.05 -14.03
N MET A 63 -4.21 6.84 -14.17
CA MET A 63 -2.90 6.46 -13.66
C MET A 63 -1.87 6.36 -14.78
N TYR A 64 -0.70 6.96 -14.58
CA TYR A 64 0.41 6.98 -15.53
C TYR A 64 1.67 6.40 -14.90
N LYS A 65 2.47 5.68 -15.69
CA LYS A 65 3.81 5.23 -15.28
C LYS A 65 4.73 6.41 -14.99
N THR A 66 4.60 7.49 -15.77
CA THR A 66 5.33 8.75 -15.56
C THR A 66 4.75 9.50 -14.37
N ALA A 67 5.57 9.70 -13.33
CA ALA A 67 5.14 10.32 -12.07
C ALA A 67 4.54 11.71 -12.24
N ALA A 68 5.14 12.55 -13.08
CA ALA A 68 4.69 13.93 -13.31
C ALA A 68 3.33 14.04 -14.03
N LYS A 69 2.82 12.95 -14.61
CA LYS A 69 1.49 12.93 -15.24
C LYS A 69 0.37 12.55 -14.27
N ASN A 70 0.72 12.05 -13.09
CA ASN A 70 -0.25 11.74 -12.05
C ASN A 70 -0.63 13.01 -11.30
N PHE A 71 -1.88 13.09 -10.83
CA PHE A 71 -2.39 14.28 -10.13
C PHE A 71 -1.61 14.59 -8.84
N ASP A 72 -0.95 13.59 -8.25
CA ASP A 72 -0.14 13.70 -7.04
C ASP A 72 1.37 13.83 -7.34
N ASN A 73 1.75 14.01 -8.61
CA ASN A 73 3.13 14.11 -9.08
C ASN A 73 4.04 12.97 -8.56
N ALA A 74 3.46 11.78 -8.37
CA ALA A 74 4.13 10.63 -7.77
C ALA A 74 4.08 9.39 -8.66
N ALA A 75 5.07 8.50 -8.48
CA ALA A 75 5.04 7.20 -9.13
C ALA A 75 3.96 6.32 -8.50
N LEU A 76 3.32 5.45 -9.30
CA LEU A 76 2.33 4.51 -8.82
C LEU A 76 2.92 3.56 -7.77
N GLU A 77 2.17 3.32 -6.70
CA GLU A 77 2.53 2.41 -5.61
C GLU A 77 1.77 1.09 -5.77
N ALA A 78 2.40 -0.02 -5.38
CA ALA A 78 1.78 -1.34 -5.44
C ALA A 78 1.05 -1.64 -4.14
N ASP A 79 -0.25 -1.83 -4.24
CA ASP A 79 -1.17 -2.06 -3.13
C ASP A 79 -1.55 -3.54 -3.04
N HIS A 80 -1.80 -3.98 -1.82
CA HIS A 80 -2.20 -5.37 -1.54
C HIS A 80 -3.69 -5.63 -1.82
N GLY A 81 -4.45 -4.59 -2.17
CA GLY A 81 -5.85 -4.68 -2.58
C GLY A 81 -6.79 -5.05 -1.44
N PRO A 82 -8.11 -4.92 -1.62
CA PRO A 82 -9.08 -5.54 -0.71
C PRO A 82 -9.27 -7.00 -1.10
N GLY A 83 -9.38 -7.91 -0.13
CA GLY A 83 -9.60 -9.32 -0.39
C GLY A 83 -9.39 -10.25 0.80
N SER A 84 -10.05 -11.41 0.78
CA SER A 84 -9.97 -12.46 1.80
C SER A 84 -8.53 -12.87 2.14
N ALA A 85 -7.63 -12.83 1.16
CA ALA A 85 -6.20 -13.12 1.33
C ALA A 85 -5.50 -12.22 2.36
N LEU A 86 -5.93 -10.95 2.53
CA LEU A 86 -5.42 -10.06 3.57
C LEU A 86 -6.22 -10.14 4.88
N LYS A 87 -7.51 -10.45 4.78
CA LYS A 87 -8.41 -10.57 5.93
C LYS A 87 -8.01 -11.73 6.86
N TYR A 88 -7.51 -12.83 6.29
CA TYR A 88 -7.14 -14.05 7.02
C TYR A 88 -5.63 -14.32 7.10
N ALA A 89 -4.77 -13.47 6.52
CA ALA A 89 -3.32 -13.65 6.64
C ALA A 89 -2.82 -13.24 8.03
N GLU A 90 -2.18 -14.18 8.74
CA GLU A 90 -1.47 -13.92 10.00
C GLU A 90 -0.42 -12.81 9.87
N ASN A 91 0.26 -12.77 8.71
CA ASN A 91 1.20 -11.73 8.35
C ASN A 91 0.71 -10.99 7.09
N LYS A 92 -0.10 -9.96 7.29
CA LYS A 92 -0.71 -9.16 6.21
C LYS A 92 0.33 -8.58 5.24
N GLN A 93 1.55 -8.34 5.73
CA GLN A 93 2.69 -7.80 4.99
C GLN A 93 3.37 -8.80 4.03
N THR A 94 3.04 -10.11 4.08
CA THR A 94 3.60 -11.12 3.16
C THR A 94 2.71 -11.40 1.96
N THR A 95 1.49 -10.85 1.94
CA THR A 95 0.59 -11.02 0.80
C THR A 95 1.17 -10.36 -0.44
N LYS A 96 0.84 -10.87 -1.63
CA LYS A 96 1.34 -10.28 -2.88
C LYS A 96 0.55 -9.02 -3.22
N ALA A 97 1.23 -7.97 -3.66
CA ALA A 97 0.55 -6.80 -4.22
C ALA A 97 -0.25 -7.18 -5.48
N THR A 98 -1.50 -6.74 -5.55
CA THR A 98 -2.48 -7.15 -6.56
C THR A 98 -2.83 -6.03 -7.54
N ARG A 99 -2.62 -4.77 -7.16
CA ARG A 99 -2.99 -3.60 -7.98
C ARG A 99 -2.02 -2.43 -7.83
N LEU A 100 -2.11 -1.47 -8.74
CA LEU A 100 -1.42 -0.17 -8.66
C LEU A 100 -2.40 0.91 -8.22
N LEU A 101 -1.90 1.86 -7.44
CA LEU A 101 -2.62 3.05 -6.98
C LEU A 101 -1.72 4.30 -7.08
N HIS A 102 -2.34 5.48 -7.15
CA HIS A 102 -1.66 6.73 -6.82
C HIS A 102 -1.11 6.71 -5.39
N ARG A 103 0.00 7.40 -5.13
CA ARG A 103 0.64 7.44 -3.81
C ARG A 103 -0.31 7.96 -2.75
N THR A 104 -1.00 9.06 -3.04
CA THR A 104 -1.94 9.67 -2.09
C THR A 104 -3.08 8.70 -1.77
N CYS A 105 -3.61 8.02 -2.79
CA CYS A 105 -4.68 7.04 -2.62
C CYS A 105 -4.22 5.85 -1.76
N ASN A 106 -3.06 5.28 -2.10
CA ASN A 106 -2.46 4.15 -1.37
C ASN A 106 -2.26 4.48 0.12
N ARG A 107 -1.80 5.69 0.44
CA ARG A 107 -1.54 6.13 1.82
C ARG A 107 -2.79 6.53 2.59
N SER A 108 -3.82 7.03 1.91
CA SER A 108 -5.08 7.46 2.54
C SER A 108 -6.03 6.30 2.87
N GLY A 109 -5.93 5.17 2.14
CA GLY A 109 -6.91 4.09 2.27
C GLY A 109 -6.63 2.81 1.49
N GLY A 110 -5.41 2.57 0.99
CA GLY A 110 -5.05 1.30 0.33
C GLY A 110 -5.38 0.05 1.18
N ALA A 111 -5.51 -1.13 0.57
CA ALA A 111 -5.83 -2.42 1.20
C ALA A 111 -7.06 -2.55 2.15
N TRP A 112 -7.82 -1.48 2.44
CA TRP A 112 -8.91 -1.53 3.42
C TRP A 112 -10.30 -1.67 2.79
N ASP A 113 -11.14 -2.53 3.40
CA ASP A 113 -12.56 -2.73 3.06
C ASP A 113 -13.43 -1.52 3.47
N ARG A 114 -13.06 -0.31 3.05
CA ARG A 114 -13.94 0.85 3.21
C ARG A 114 -14.95 0.84 2.06
N PRO A 115 -16.25 1.11 2.31
CA PRO A 115 -17.22 1.32 1.25
C PRO A 115 -16.69 2.41 0.32
N ARG A 116 -16.34 2.03 -0.91
CA ARG A 116 -15.78 2.96 -1.88
C ARG A 116 -16.94 3.64 -2.61
N PRO A 117 -16.91 4.98 -2.74
CA PRO A 117 -17.88 5.66 -3.59
C PRO A 117 -17.73 5.10 -5.00
N THR A 118 -18.84 4.60 -5.56
CA THR A 118 -18.86 4.23 -6.96
C THR A 118 -18.62 5.49 -7.76
N HIS A 119 -17.46 5.60 -8.40
CA HIS A 119 -17.21 6.60 -9.43
C HIS A 119 -18.13 6.22 -10.61
N THR A 120 -19.41 6.55 -10.48
CA THR A 120 -20.40 6.45 -11.54
C THR A 120 -19.90 7.38 -12.64
N GLY A 121 -19.42 6.75 -13.71
CA GLY A 121 -19.04 7.31 -15.01
C GLY A 121 -18.68 8.79 -15.01
N ALA A 122 -17.39 9.07 -15.29
CA ALA A 122 -17.08 10.25 -16.10
C ALA A 122 -18.12 10.32 -17.22
N LYS A 123 -18.91 11.40 -17.25
CA LYS A 123 -19.85 11.63 -18.35
C LYS A 123 -18.98 11.58 -19.60
N ILE A 124 -19.16 10.54 -20.42
CA ILE A 124 -18.61 10.52 -21.76
C ILE A 124 -19.37 11.63 -22.46
N ASP A 125 -18.71 12.77 -22.60
CA ASP A 125 -19.11 13.86 -23.45
C ASP A 125 -19.44 13.25 -24.82
N LYS A 126 -20.73 13.31 -25.18
CA LYS A 126 -21.23 12.81 -26.46
C LYS A 126 -20.37 13.42 -27.57
N PRO A 127 -19.79 12.63 -28.49
CA PRO A 127 -19.34 13.21 -29.74
C PRO A 127 -20.58 13.75 -30.46
N ASN A 128 -20.69 15.08 -30.54
CA ASN A 128 -21.56 15.76 -31.48
C ASN A 128 -20.98 15.50 -32.88
N GLY A 129 -21.38 14.40 -33.50
CA GLY A 129 -20.89 13.99 -34.81
C GLY A 129 -21.96 13.19 -35.54
N ASN A 130 -22.60 13.86 -36.49
CA ASN A 130 -23.71 13.40 -37.32
C ASN A 130 -23.49 12.03 -38.00
N GLY A 131 -24.53 11.20 -37.93
CA GLY A 131 -25.08 10.44 -39.08
C GLY A 131 -24.25 9.29 -39.66
N PHE A 132 -24.66 8.06 -39.35
CA PHE A 132 -24.53 6.94 -40.28
C PHE A 132 -25.92 6.32 -40.52
N ILE A 133 -26.44 6.49 -41.74
CA ILE A 133 -27.62 5.82 -42.26
C ILE A 133 -27.10 4.59 -43.01
N TRP A 134 -27.58 3.40 -42.67
CA TRP A 134 -27.35 2.20 -43.48
C TRP A 134 -28.39 2.14 -44.60
N ALA A 135 -27.91 1.95 -45.83
CA ALA A 135 -28.67 1.52 -47.00
C ALA A 135 -28.56 -0.01 -47.15
#